data_AF-A0A2D7EYN5-F1
#
_entry.id   AF-A0A2D7EYN5-F1
#
_cell.length_a   1.000
_cell.length_b   1.000
_cell.length_c   1.000
_cell.angle_alpha   90.00
_cell.angle_beta   90.00
_cell.angle_gamma   90.00
#
_symmetry.space_group_name_H-M   'P 1'
#
loop_
_entity.id
_entity.type
_entity.pdbx_description
1 polymer ?
#
loop_
_entity_poly.entity_id
_entity_poly.type
_entity_poly.pdbx_seq_one_letter_code
_entity_poly.pdbx_strand_id
1 'polypeptide(L)'
;MKLQTFHYLKKIGIDLWVSRPPPRSDSVDSPFYCLFLNYHSVGFCCSLDPKAERIPPAILRFLDDLAFAFSIRKQLPHIGELHWPLPRNSDYSLQEAVRLLVNALPEKVLVFGGRVANYVCDVDDGKPSVGNDVKQILVADDILCYLGNPQAKEDLWVTMNNTGLINGDSSTKS
;
A
#
# COMPACT_ATOMS: atom_id res chain seq x y z
N MET A 1 -1.91 -10.18 31.53
CA MET A 1 -3.37 -9.96 31.46
C MET A 1 -3.73 -8.97 30.31
N LYS A 2 -3.33 -9.26 29.07
CA LYS A 2 -3.45 -8.35 27.89
C LYS A 2 -4.33 -8.91 26.74
N LEU A 3 -4.90 -10.11 26.90
CA LEU A 3 -5.62 -10.83 25.83
C LEU A 3 -7.11 -10.46 25.70
N GLN A 4 -7.73 -9.88 26.72
CA GLN A 4 -9.17 -9.58 26.69
C GLN A 4 -9.52 -8.28 25.94
N THR A 5 -8.61 -7.31 25.90
CA THR A 5 -8.83 -6.02 25.21
C THR A 5 -8.92 -6.20 23.69
N PHE A 6 -8.16 -7.14 23.11
CA PHE A 6 -8.17 -7.42 21.66
C PHE A 6 -9.49 -8.04 21.18
N HIS A 7 -10.09 -8.95 21.96
CA HIS A 7 -11.37 -9.56 21.60
C HIS A 7 -12.53 -8.56 21.66
N TYR A 8 -12.49 -7.60 22.58
CA TYR A 8 -13.51 -6.57 22.70
C TYR A 8 -13.53 -5.64 21.48
N LEU A 9 -12.35 -5.22 21.01
CA LEU A 9 -12.19 -4.31 19.86
C LEU A 9 -12.66 -4.96 18.54
N LYS A 10 -12.33 -6.24 18.32
CA LYS A 10 -12.82 -7.00 17.16
C LYS A 10 -14.35 -7.17 17.17
N LYS A 11 -14.96 -7.25 18.35
CA LYS A 11 -16.40 -7.43 18.51
C LYS A 11 -17.22 -6.16 18.25
N ILE A 12 -16.58 -4.98 18.29
CA ILE A 12 -17.21 -3.68 18.01
C ILE A 12 -16.83 -3.11 16.63
N GLY A 13 -16.23 -3.92 15.74
CA GLY A 13 -15.92 -3.53 14.37
C GLY A 13 -14.67 -2.67 14.19
N ILE A 14 -13.80 -2.59 15.21
CA ILE A 14 -12.51 -1.91 15.12
C ILE A 14 -11.42 -2.96 14.84
N ASP A 15 -11.01 -3.05 13.58
CA ASP A 15 -9.84 -3.83 13.17
C ASP A 15 -8.55 -3.05 13.48
N LEU A 16 -8.03 -3.26 14.68
CA LEU A 16 -6.66 -2.84 15.03
C LEU A 16 -5.67 -3.83 14.39
N TRP A 17 -5.24 -3.52 13.17
CA TRP A 17 -4.15 -4.21 12.49
C TRP A 17 -2.82 -3.86 13.15
N VAL A 18 -2.47 -4.57 14.22
CA VAL A 18 -1.08 -4.61 14.70
C VAL A 18 -0.67 -6.06 14.89
N SER A 19 0.39 -6.43 14.16
CA SER A 19 1.12 -7.70 14.22
C SER A 19 0.41 -8.93 13.66
N ARG A 20 0.44 -9.06 12.32
CA ARG A 20 0.41 -10.40 11.70
C ARG A 20 1.67 -11.16 12.14
N PRO A 21 1.61 -12.49 12.37
CA PRO A 21 2.83 -13.29 12.54
C PRO A 21 3.71 -13.14 11.29
N PRO A 22 5.05 -13.20 11.41
CA PRO A 22 5.92 -13.13 10.25
C PRO A 22 5.48 -14.23 9.28
N PRO A 23 5.06 -13.90 8.05
CA PRO A 23 4.73 -14.92 7.08
C PRO A 23 6.00 -15.68 6.72
N ARG A 24 5.84 -16.97 6.39
CA ARG A 24 6.91 -17.86 5.93
C ARG A 24 7.77 -17.12 4.91
N SER A 25 9.08 -17.17 5.08
CA SER A 25 10.04 -16.61 4.13
C SER A 25 9.79 -17.23 2.76
N ASP A 26 8.96 -16.59 1.93
CA ASP A 26 9.03 -16.79 0.50
C ASP A 26 10.49 -16.50 0.16
N SER A 27 11.19 -17.51 -0.36
CA SER A 27 12.60 -17.42 -0.73
C SER A 27 12.86 -16.12 -1.47
N VAL A 28 13.94 -15.41 -1.13
CA VAL A 28 14.40 -14.13 -1.72
C VAL A 28 14.45 -14.15 -3.26
N ASP A 29 14.41 -15.34 -3.87
CA ASP A 29 14.46 -15.59 -5.30
C ASP A 29 13.09 -15.75 -6.00
N SER A 30 11.96 -15.66 -5.27
CA SER A 30 10.64 -15.79 -5.90
C SER A 30 10.32 -14.57 -6.78
N PRO A 31 9.93 -14.75 -8.05
CA PRO A 31 9.61 -13.65 -8.96
C PRO A 31 8.59 -12.69 -8.34
N PHE A 32 8.79 -11.39 -8.52
CA PHE A 32 7.98 -10.36 -7.87
C PHE A 32 7.75 -9.20 -8.83
N TYR A 33 6.50 -8.79 -9.00
CA TYR A 33 6.16 -7.62 -9.77
C TYR A 33 5.41 -6.64 -8.88
N CYS A 34 5.93 -5.43 -8.77
CA CYS A 34 5.28 -4.33 -8.07
C CYS A 34 5.11 -3.10 -8.94
N LEU A 35 3.96 -2.47 -8.74
CA LEU A 35 3.60 -1.19 -9.32
C LEU A 35 3.62 -0.11 -8.23
N PHE A 36 4.28 1.00 -8.53
CA PHE A 36 4.34 2.20 -7.71
C PHE A 36 3.77 3.37 -8.50
N LEU A 37 2.67 3.96 -8.04
CA LEU A 37 2.08 5.14 -8.67
C LEU A 37 2.21 6.33 -7.74
N ASN A 38 2.76 7.43 -8.24
CA ASN A 38 2.87 8.69 -7.52
C ASN A 38 1.95 9.75 -8.17
N TYR A 39 0.84 10.08 -7.52
CA TYR A 39 -0.09 11.14 -7.94
C TYR A 39 0.18 12.48 -7.22
N HIS A 40 1.33 12.68 -6.58
CA HIS A 40 1.66 13.81 -5.69
C HIS A 40 0.80 13.94 -4.42
N SER A 41 -0.52 13.77 -4.50
CA SER A 41 -1.43 13.77 -3.34
C SER A 41 -1.44 12.44 -2.58
N VAL A 42 -1.27 11.34 -3.31
CA VAL A 42 -1.27 9.97 -2.79
C VAL A 42 -0.37 9.07 -3.62
N GLY A 43 0.28 8.13 -2.95
CA GLY A 43 1.07 7.06 -3.54
C GLY A 43 0.35 5.73 -3.45
N PHE A 44 0.50 4.88 -4.46
CA PHE A 44 0.00 3.51 -4.43
C PHE A 44 1.14 2.52 -4.64
N CYS A 45 1.15 1.46 -3.85
CA CYS A 45 2.01 0.30 -4.04
C CYS A 45 1.11 -0.91 -4.29
N CYS A 46 1.28 -1.65 -5.39
CA CYS A 46 0.48 -2.83 -5.69
C CYS A 46 1.37 -4.01 -6.03
N SER A 47 1.19 -5.13 -5.35
CA SER A 47 1.73 -6.41 -5.82
C SER A 47 0.90 -6.90 -6.99
N LEU A 48 1.55 -7.33 -8.07
CA LEU A 48 0.93 -7.88 -9.27
C LEU A 48 1.46 -9.30 -9.56
N ASP A 49 0.83 -10.00 -10.50
CA ASP A 49 1.31 -11.30 -10.98
C ASP A 49 2.69 -11.12 -11.63
N PRO A 50 3.75 -11.82 -11.17
CA PRO A 50 5.09 -11.74 -11.75
C PRO A 50 5.16 -12.10 -13.24
N LYS A 51 4.16 -12.78 -13.78
CA LYS A 51 4.07 -13.13 -15.21
C LYS A 51 3.37 -12.07 -16.05
N ALA A 52 2.81 -11.04 -15.44
CA ALA A 52 2.12 -9.99 -16.16
C ALA A 52 3.14 -9.15 -16.95
N GLU A 53 2.96 -9.06 -18.27
CA GLU A 53 3.80 -8.23 -19.15
C GLU A 53 3.51 -6.73 -19.02
N ARG A 54 2.31 -6.39 -18.55
CA ARG A 54 1.83 -5.01 -18.41
C ARG A 54 0.81 -4.89 -17.30
N ILE A 55 0.68 -3.67 -16.79
CA ILE A 55 -0.34 -3.32 -15.80
C ILE A 55 -1.75 -3.51 -16.43
N PRO A 56 -2.65 -4.26 -15.78
CA PRO A 56 -4.05 -4.34 -16.19
C PRO A 56 -4.73 -2.96 -16.23
N PRO A 57 -5.40 -2.56 -17.32
CA PRO A 57 -6.06 -1.24 -17.43
C PRO A 57 -7.12 -1.00 -16.36
N ALA A 58 -7.78 -2.05 -15.88
CA ALA A 58 -8.77 -1.96 -14.81
C ALA A 58 -8.15 -1.53 -13.47
N ILE A 59 -6.90 -1.92 -13.21
CA ILE A 59 -6.15 -1.51 -12.02
C ILE A 59 -5.83 -0.02 -12.11
N LEU A 60 -5.26 0.43 -13.23
CA LEU A 60 -4.95 1.85 -13.42
C LEU A 60 -6.19 2.73 -13.27
N ARG A 61 -7.30 2.35 -13.92
CA ARG A 61 -8.55 3.10 -13.80
C ARG A 61 -9.06 3.17 -12.36
N PHE A 62 -8.98 2.07 -11.61
CA PHE A 62 -9.38 2.06 -10.21
C PHE A 62 -8.50 2.98 -9.34
N LEU A 63 -7.19 2.97 -9.56
CA LEU A 63 -6.24 3.82 -8.85
C LEU A 63 -6.38 5.30 -9.25
N ASP A 64 -6.71 5.61 -10.51
CA ASP A 64 -7.06 6.95 -10.97
C ASP A 64 -8.31 7.48 -10.24
N ASP A 65 -9.36 6.65 -10.12
CA ASP A 65 -10.59 7.01 -9.40
C ASP A 65 -10.31 7.27 -7.91
N LEU A 66 -9.46 6.45 -7.28
CA LEU A 66 -9.01 6.68 -5.92
C LEU A 66 -8.19 7.97 -5.80
N ALA A 67 -7.18 8.17 -6.64
CA ALA A 67 -6.37 9.39 -6.65
C ALA A 67 -7.21 10.65 -6.80
N PHE A 68 -8.23 10.60 -7.66
CA PHE A 68 -9.19 11.68 -7.82
C PHE A 68 -9.94 11.98 -6.52
N ALA A 69 -10.30 10.97 -5.74
CA ALA A 69 -10.95 11.17 -4.45
C ALA A 69 -10.05 11.85 -3.40
N PHE A 70 -8.72 11.77 -3.54
CA PHE A 70 -7.76 12.45 -2.66
C PHE A 70 -7.54 13.93 -3.01
N SER A 71 -7.59 14.30 -4.29
CA SER A 71 -7.19 15.64 -4.74
C SER A 71 -8.28 16.43 -5.46
N ILE A 72 -9.39 15.79 -5.83
CA ILE A 72 -10.47 16.32 -6.70
C ILE A 72 -9.87 16.88 -8.02
N ARG A 73 -8.73 16.35 -8.45
CA ARG A 73 -8.02 16.75 -9.66
C ARG A 73 -7.58 15.51 -10.42
N LYS A 74 -7.78 15.54 -11.73
CA LYS A 74 -7.19 14.52 -12.61
C LYS A 74 -5.70 14.81 -12.77
N GLN A 75 -4.88 13.88 -12.32
CA GLN A 75 -3.43 13.93 -12.46
C GLN A 75 -2.94 12.62 -13.05
N LEU A 76 -1.93 12.70 -13.90
CA LEU A 76 -1.25 11.52 -14.41
C LEU A 76 -0.21 11.10 -13.37
N PRO A 77 -0.16 9.82 -12.97
CA PRO A 77 0.84 9.37 -12.02
C PRO A 77 2.21 9.30 -12.69
N HIS A 78 3.26 9.52 -11.89
CA HIS A 78 4.55 8.94 -12.22
C HIS A 78 4.51 7.44 -11.92
N ILE A 79 4.84 6.62 -12.92
CA ILE A 79 4.76 5.16 -12.86
C ILE A 79 6.15 4.58 -12.64
N GLY A 80 6.32 3.88 -11.51
CA GLY A 80 7.48 3.03 -11.23
C GLY A 80 7.08 1.55 -11.27
N GLU A 81 7.77 0.76 -12.07
CA GLU A 81 7.56 -0.69 -12.15
C GLU A 81 8.82 -1.43 -11.67
N LEU A 82 8.62 -2.43 -10.81
CA LEU A 82 9.69 -3.28 -10.31
C LEU A 82 9.39 -4.73 -10.66
N HIS A 83 10.13 -5.26 -11.62
CA HIS A 83 10.14 -6.68 -11.95
C HIS A 83 11.40 -7.32 -11.33
N TRP A 84 11.20 -8.35 -10.52
CA TRP A 84 12.27 -9.08 -9.83
C TRP A 84 12.31 -10.54 -10.31
N PRO A 85 13.50 -11.11 -10.53
CA PRO A 85 14.83 -10.47 -10.41
C PRO A 85 15.08 -9.41 -11.46
N LEU A 86 15.87 -8.38 -11.10
CA LEU A 86 16.29 -7.37 -12.06
C LEU A 86 17.17 -8.00 -13.15
N PRO A 87 17.13 -7.48 -14.40
CA PRO A 87 18.08 -7.89 -15.43
C PRO A 87 19.52 -7.62 -14.95
N ARG A 88 20.38 -8.65 -15.02
CA ARG A 88 21.80 -8.75 -14.57
C ARG A 88 22.52 -7.45 -14.17
N ASN A 89 23.31 -7.53 -13.07
CA ASN A 89 24.22 -6.51 -12.51
C ASN A 89 23.57 -5.37 -11.69
N SER A 90 22.51 -5.64 -10.92
CA SER A 90 22.09 -4.74 -9.85
C SER A 90 22.73 -5.17 -8.54
N ASP A 91 23.53 -4.30 -7.91
CA ASP A 91 24.01 -4.51 -6.54
C ASP A 91 22.90 -4.34 -5.48
N TYR A 92 21.70 -3.94 -5.92
CA TYR A 92 20.54 -3.76 -5.05
C TYR A 92 19.89 -5.09 -4.68
N SER A 93 19.59 -5.26 -3.39
CA SER A 93 18.61 -6.22 -2.91
C SER A 93 17.18 -5.79 -3.25
N LEU A 94 16.24 -6.75 -3.26
CA LEU A 94 14.81 -6.46 -3.46
C LEU A 94 14.28 -5.42 -2.45
N GLN A 95 14.71 -5.52 -1.19
CA GLN A 95 14.30 -4.60 -0.13
C GLN A 95 14.79 -3.17 -0.42
N GLU A 96 16.04 -3.00 -0.86
CA GLU A 96 16.58 -1.68 -1.21
C GLU A 96 15.87 -1.09 -2.43
N ALA A 97 15.62 -1.91 -3.46
CA ALA A 97 14.89 -1.48 -4.65
C ALA A 97 13.46 -1.01 -4.32
N VAL A 98 12.73 -1.78 -3.50
CA VAL A 98 11.39 -1.37 -3.03
C VAL A 98 11.47 -0.09 -2.21
N ARG A 99 12.42 0.01 -1.27
CA ARG A 99 12.57 1.18 -0.40
C ARG A 99 12.85 2.46 -1.20
N LEU A 100 13.69 2.40 -2.22
CA LEU A 100 13.97 3.53 -3.11
C LEU A 100 12.69 4.04 -3.79
N LEU A 101 11.86 3.13 -4.31
CA LEU A 101 10.61 3.48 -4.99
C LEU A 101 9.55 4.03 -4.01
N VAL A 102 9.43 3.44 -2.82
CA VAL A 102 8.52 3.91 -1.76
C VAL A 102 8.90 5.29 -1.24
N ASN A 103 10.20 5.55 -1.08
CA ASN A 103 10.69 6.85 -0.64
C ASN A 103 10.35 7.98 -1.62
N ALA A 104 10.28 7.66 -2.93
CA ALA A 104 9.87 8.60 -3.96
C ALA A 104 8.36 8.90 -3.99
N LEU A 105 7.52 8.14 -3.26
CA LEU A 105 6.09 8.40 -3.14
C LEU A 105 5.80 9.64 -2.25
N PRO A 106 4.58 10.18 -2.24
CA PRO A 106 4.22 11.26 -1.34
C PRO A 106 4.04 10.77 0.11
N GLU A 107 3.60 11.67 0.99
CA GLU A 107 3.38 11.42 2.42
C GLU A 107 2.32 10.35 2.66
N LYS A 108 1.23 10.38 1.90
CA LYS A 108 0.13 9.41 2.01
C LYS A 108 0.35 8.27 1.04
N VAL A 109 0.41 7.04 1.54
CA VAL A 109 0.64 5.85 0.71
C VAL A 109 -0.38 4.76 1.04
N LEU A 110 -1.02 4.20 0.01
CA LEU A 110 -1.90 3.05 0.11
C LEU A 110 -1.22 1.83 -0.53
N VAL A 111 -1.12 0.74 0.23
CA VAL A 111 -0.37 -0.46 -0.14
C VAL A 111 -1.34 -1.63 -0.31
N PHE A 112 -1.46 -2.13 -1.53
CA PHE A 112 -2.32 -3.25 -1.89
C PHE A 112 -1.54 -4.56 -1.97
N GLY A 113 -1.94 -5.51 -1.12
CA GLY A 113 -1.40 -6.87 -1.09
C GLY A 113 -0.29 -7.05 -0.05
N GLY A 114 -0.35 -8.19 0.65
CA GLY A 114 0.56 -8.48 1.77
C GLY A 114 2.04 -8.62 1.36
N ARG A 115 2.31 -9.04 0.12
CA ARG A 115 3.67 -9.31 -0.34
C ARG A 115 4.51 -8.03 -0.44
N VAL A 116 3.96 -6.96 -1.01
CA VAL A 116 4.62 -5.65 -1.06
C VAL A 116 4.62 -4.97 0.32
N ALA A 117 3.57 -5.16 1.12
CA ALA A 117 3.49 -4.63 2.47
C ALA A 117 4.66 -5.10 3.36
N ASN A 118 5.13 -6.34 3.19
CA ASN A 118 6.29 -6.87 3.94
C ASN A 118 7.59 -6.10 3.69
N TYR A 119 7.74 -5.44 2.54
CA TYR A 119 8.92 -4.64 2.21
C TYR A 119 8.73 -3.15 2.50
N VAL A 120 7.48 -2.69 2.53
CA VAL A 120 7.12 -1.27 2.76
C VAL A 120 7.03 -0.97 4.25
N CYS A 121 6.35 -1.84 4.99
CA CYS A 121 6.19 -1.74 6.43
C CYS A 121 7.33 -2.53 7.05
N ASP A 122 8.47 -1.88 7.32
CA ASP A 122 9.57 -2.49 8.06
C ASP A 122 9.02 -3.09 9.36
N VAL A 123 8.90 -4.42 9.40
CA VAL A 123 8.79 -5.17 10.67
C VAL A 123 10.22 -5.29 11.18
N ASP A 124 10.80 -4.16 11.59
CA ASP A 124 12.14 -4.17 12.14
C ASP A 124 12.08 -4.85 13.51
N ASP A 125 12.85 -5.93 13.67
CA ASP A 125 13.12 -6.63 14.92
C ASP A 125 13.89 -5.71 15.89
N GLY A 126 13.20 -4.68 16.40
CA GLY A 126 13.61 -3.92 17.57
C GLY A 126 14.52 -2.71 17.36
N LYS A 127 14.67 -2.16 16.15
CA LYS A 127 15.27 -0.82 15.99
C LYS A 127 14.47 0.04 15.00
N PRO A 128 14.03 1.24 15.39
CA PRO A 128 13.38 2.16 14.46
C PRO A 128 14.42 2.67 13.46
N SER A 129 14.32 2.19 12.23
CA SER A 129 15.01 2.77 11.08
C SER A 129 14.45 4.18 10.83
N VAL A 130 15.26 5.18 11.20
CA VAL A 130 14.98 6.61 11.03
C VAL A 130 14.77 6.89 9.53
N GLY A 131 13.52 6.97 9.08
CA GLY A 131 13.20 7.28 7.67
C GLY A 131 11.73 7.22 7.28
N ASN A 132 10.92 6.36 7.93
CA ASN A 132 9.50 6.19 7.59
C ASN A 132 8.51 6.97 8.47
N ASP A 133 8.97 7.67 9.52
CA ASP A 133 8.11 8.40 10.47
C ASP A 133 7.27 9.54 9.86
N VAL A 134 7.53 9.92 8.60
CA VAL A 134 6.80 10.99 7.92
C VAL A 134 5.65 10.46 7.06
N LYS A 135 5.66 9.20 6.63
CA LYS A 135 4.64 8.70 5.69
C LYS A 135 3.46 8.06 6.42
N GLN A 136 2.25 8.50 6.08
CA GLN A 136 1.01 7.85 6.48
C GLN A 136 0.72 6.68 5.54
N ILE A 137 0.98 5.46 6.01
CA ILE A 137 0.83 4.23 5.22
C ILE A 137 -0.43 3.48 5.65
N LEU A 138 -1.32 3.19 4.70
CA LEU A 138 -2.46 2.28 4.88
C LEU A 138 -2.22 1.01 4.08
N VAL A 139 -2.34 -0.15 4.72
CA VAL A 139 -2.26 -1.45 4.04
C VAL A 139 -3.67 -1.98 3.80
N ALA A 140 -3.94 -2.37 2.57
CA ALA A 140 -5.20 -2.89 2.09
C ALA A 140 -5.03 -4.33 1.56
N ASP A 141 -6.14 -5.03 1.33
CA ASP A 141 -6.12 -6.32 0.64
C ASP A 141 -5.55 -6.22 -0.78
N ASP A 142 -5.39 -7.37 -1.45
CA ASP A 142 -4.92 -7.41 -2.83
C ASP A 142 -5.80 -6.54 -3.74
N ILE A 143 -5.18 -5.83 -4.68
CA ILE A 143 -5.89 -4.90 -5.56
C ILE A 143 -6.99 -5.58 -6.38
N LEU A 144 -6.81 -6.87 -6.70
CA LEU A 144 -7.78 -7.67 -7.43
C LEU A 144 -9.07 -7.90 -6.62
N CYS A 145 -9.02 -7.85 -5.29
CA CYS A 145 -10.21 -8.01 -4.43
C CYS A 145 -11.24 -6.88 -4.61
N TYR A 146 -10.81 -5.72 -5.10
CA TYR A 146 -11.68 -4.54 -5.28
C TYR A 146 -12.26 -4.44 -6.69
N LEU A 147 -11.65 -5.11 -7.68
CA LEU A 147 -12.11 -5.02 -9.07
C LEU A 147 -13.45 -5.74 -9.23
N GLY A 148 -14.50 -4.97 -9.55
CA GLY A 148 -15.85 -5.50 -9.70
C GLY A 148 -16.57 -5.85 -8.38
N ASN A 149 -15.99 -5.53 -7.22
CA ASN A 149 -16.59 -5.77 -5.91
C ASN A 149 -16.97 -4.44 -5.22
N PRO A 150 -18.25 -4.01 -5.27
CA PRO A 150 -18.69 -2.76 -4.66
C PRO A 150 -18.51 -2.72 -3.14
N GLN A 151 -18.78 -3.83 -2.45
CA GLN A 151 -18.69 -3.89 -0.99
C GLN A 151 -17.25 -3.68 -0.52
N ALA A 152 -16.28 -4.36 -1.15
CA ALA A 152 -14.88 -4.18 -0.80
C ALA A 152 -14.41 -2.73 -1.01
N LYS A 153 -14.93 -2.04 -2.04
CA LYS A 153 -14.62 -0.61 -2.27
C LYS A 153 -15.22 0.30 -1.20
N GLU A 154 -16.44 0.01 -0.76
CA GLU A 154 -17.10 0.73 0.33
C GLU A 154 -16.33 0.55 1.65
N ASP A 155 -15.93 -0.68 1.96
CA ASP A 155 -15.15 -1.00 3.16
C ASP A 155 -13.78 -0.29 3.15
N LEU A 156 -13.12 -0.24 1.98
CA LEU A 156 -11.89 0.52 1.79
C LEU A 156 -12.11 2.03 2.01
N TRP A 157 -13.20 2.58 1.47
CA TRP A 157 -13.56 3.99 1.64
C TRP A 157 -13.76 4.36 3.10
N VAL A 158 -14.51 3.54 3.84
CA VAL A 158 -14.73 3.71 5.28
C VAL A 158 -13.39 3.66 6.03
N THR A 159 -12.53 2.72 5.69
CA THR A 159 -11.20 2.59 6.29
C THR A 159 -10.32 3.82 6.04
N MET A 160 -10.30 4.33 4.80
CA MET A 160 -9.53 5.53 4.44
C MET A 160 -10.01 6.78 5.19
N ASN A 161 -11.33 6.93 5.40
CA ASN A 161 -11.89 8.04 6.17
C ASN A 161 -11.56 7.92 7.66
N ASN A 162 -11.72 6.73 8.23
CA ASN A 162 -11.47 6.50 9.66
C ASN A 162 -9.99 6.68 10.03
N THR A 163 -9.09 6.38 9.10
CA THR A 163 -7.65 6.56 9.29
C THR A 163 -7.17 8.00 9.00
N GLY A 164 -8.07 8.88 8.55
CA GLY A 164 -7.73 10.25 8.16
C GLY A 164 -6.80 10.32 6.93
N LEU A 165 -6.72 9.25 6.14
CA LEU A 165 -5.89 9.23 4.93
C LEU A 165 -6.49 10.18 3.89
N ILE A 166 -7.81 10.11 3.71
CA ILE A 166 -8.57 11.13 2.99
C ILE A 166 -9.05 12.12 4.03
N ASN A 167 -8.49 13.33 4.01
CA ASN A 167 -9.13 14.44 4.69
C ASN A 167 -10.36 14.73 3.85
N GLY A 168 -11.53 14.30 4.31
CA GLY A 168 -12.75 14.96 3.86
C GLY A 168 -12.53 16.43 4.17
N ASP A 169 -12.34 17.25 3.15
CA ASP A 169 -12.30 18.71 3.30
C ASP A 169 -13.65 19.13 3.88
N SER A 170 -13.70 19.12 5.21
CA SER A 170 -14.55 19.96 6.04
C SER A 170 -13.87 21.33 6.22
N SER A 171 -12.97 21.69 5.29
CA SER A 171 -12.55 23.05 5.01
C SER A 171 -13.63 23.80 4.23
N THR A 172 -14.83 23.90 4.82
CA THR A 172 -15.73 25.04 4.61
C THR A 172 -15.36 26.15 5.59
N LYS A 173 -14.14 26.68 5.50
CA LYS A 173 -13.70 27.95 6.10
C LYS A 173 -12.58 28.47 5.19
N SER A 174 -12.66 29.64 4.55
CA SER A 174 -13.32 30.90 4.89
C SER A 174 -13.68 31.68 3.63
#